data_AF-A0A4V2RY65-F1
#
_entry.id   AF-A0A4V2RY65-F1
#
_cell.length_a   1.000
_cell.length_b   1.000
_cell.length_c   1.000
_cell.angle_alpha   90.00
_cell.angle_beta   90.00
_cell.angle_gamma   90.00
#
_symmetry.space_group_name_H-M   'P 1'
#
loop_
_entity.id
_entity.type
_entity.pdbx_description
1 polymer ?
#
loop_
_entity_poly.entity_id
_entity_poly.type
_entity_poly.pdbx_seq_one_letter_code
_entity_poly.pdbx_strand_id
1 'polypeptide(L)'
;MPDELLRPTIGAGVDMKVRPWRLMSQTYVAFFGGVIASTVIAFLNARRLGVDAAKRRLVLLTGAAGLVGVIAVFALLNAEADVTSGFRVAVRVVAVLCCLVQLRIQRPMDRAFQLRGTDYGSLWGPGLAVTIGGAVAEAFILVIVARAL
;
A
#
# COMPACT_ATOMS: atom_id res chain seq x y z
N MET A 1 -16.45 -33.64 -17.57
CA MET A 1 -16.16 -32.96 -16.30
C MET A 1 -16.35 -31.44 -16.48
N PRO A 2 -17.60 -30.95 -16.59
CA PRO A 2 -17.89 -29.56 -16.99
C PRO A 2 -17.87 -28.55 -15.82
N ASP A 3 -17.78 -29.02 -14.58
CA ASP A 3 -18.13 -28.22 -13.40
C ASP A 3 -17.03 -27.25 -12.93
N GLU A 4 -15.79 -27.40 -13.39
CA GLU A 4 -14.70 -26.45 -13.07
C GLU A 4 -14.71 -25.20 -13.96
N LEU A 5 -15.14 -25.33 -15.23
CA LEU A 5 -15.23 -24.20 -16.16
C LEU A 5 -16.41 -23.27 -15.84
N LEU A 6 -17.44 -23.81 -15.18
CA LEU A 6 -18.63 -23.05 -14.77
C LEU A 6 -18.53 -22.50 -13.34
N ARG A 7 -17.46 -22.80 -12.60
CA ARG A 7 -17.25 -22.22 -11.29
C ARG A 7 -16.90 -20.73 -11.44
N PRO A 8 -17.73 -19.81 -10.92
CA PRO A 8 -17.40 -18.39 -10.96
C PRO A 8 -16.08 -18.16 -10.21
N THR A 9 -15.02 -17.89 -10.97
CA THR A 9 -13.69 -17.55 -10.46
C THR A 9 -13.68 -16.20 -9.74
N ILE A 10 -14.70 -15.39 -9.99
CA ILE A 10 -14.97 -14.16 -9.26
C ILE A 10 -15.89 -14.51 -8.10
N GLY A 11 -15.32 -14.61 -6.90
CA GLY A 11 -16.04 -15.02 -5.70
C GLY A 11 -17.39 -14.32 -5.53
N ALA A 12 -18.43 -15.11 -5.27
CA ALA A 12 -19.78 -14.65 -4.93
C ALA A 12 -19.85 -13.90 -3.57
N GLY A 13 -18.73 -13.79 -2.85
CA GLY A 13 -18.65 -13.22 -1.50
C GLY A 13 -18.15 -11.77 -1.40
N VAL A 14 -18.09 -11.02 -2.51
CA VAL A 14 -17.73 -9.58 -2.43
C VAL A 14 -18.95 -8.78 -2.01
N ASP A 15 -18.88 -8.17 -0.82
CA ASP A 15 -19.93 -7.28 -0.33
C ASP A 15 -19.97 -5.99 -1.15
N MET A 16 -20.99 -5.88 -2.00
CA MET A 16 -21.19 -4.73 -2.90
C MET A 16 -21.57 -3.45 -2.14
N LYS A 17 -21.90 -3.53 -0.84
CA LYS A 17 -22.10 -2.35 0.02
C LYS A 17 -20.77 -1.68 0.37
N VAL A 18 -19.67 -2.42 0.38
CA VAL A 18 -18.35 -1.92 0.73
C VAL A 18 -17.62 -1.48 -0.52
N ARG A 19 -17.68 -0.18 -0.83
CA ARG A 19 -17.02 0.37 -2.02
C ARG A 19 -15.49 0.44 -1.85
N PRO A 20 -14.70 -0.28 -2.68
CA PRO A 20 -13.25 -0.14 -2.69
C PRO A 20 -12.83 1.22 -3.25
N TRP A 21 -11.58 1.59 -3.04
CA TRP A 21 -10.98 2.78 -3.61
C TRP A 21 -10.26 2.45 -4.92
N ARG A 22 -10.18 3.42 -5.82
CA ARG A 22 -9.43 3.30 -7.07
C ARG A 22 -7.97 2.99 -6.78
N LEU A 23 -7.42 1.97 -7.44
CA LEU A 23 -6.02 1.56 -7.25
C LEU A 23 -5.02 2.68 -7.52
N MET A 24 -5.17 3.40 -8.63
CA MET A 24 -4.26 4.50 -8.98
C MET A 24 -4.29 5.65 -7.98
N SER A 25 -5.40 5.84 -7.26
CA SER A 25 -5.48 6.86 -6.20
C SER A 25 -4.62 6.51 -4.99
N GLN A 26 -4.17 5.27 -4.82
CA GLN A 26 -3.28 4.92 -3.69
C GLN A 26 -1.85 5.48 -3.88
N THR A 27 -1.48 5.86 -5.10
CA THR A 27 -0.12 6.35 -5.41
C THR A 27 0.19 7.67 -4.71
N TYR A 28 -0.77 8.58 -4.54
CA TYR A 28 -0.53 9.82 -3.78
C TYR A 28 -0.30 9.52 -2.29
N VAL A 29 -1.01 8.54 -1.72
CA VAL A 29 -0.80 8.11 -0.32
C VAL A 29 0.60 7.54 -0.15
N ALA A 30 1.08 6.75 -1.12
CA ALA A 30 2.45 6.26 -1.12
C ALA A 30 3.47 7.40 -1.23
N PHE A 31 3.27 8.31 -2.18
CA PHE A 31 4.19 9.40 -2.44
C PHE A 31 4.30 10.36 -1.23
N PHE A 32 3.18 10.79 -0.65
CA PHE A 32 3.19 11.75 0.46
C PHE A 32 3.34 11.08 1.83
N GLY A 33 2.71 9.93 2.04
CA GLY A 33 2.61 9.25 3.35
C GLY A 33 3.61 8.12 3.58
N GLY A 34 4.33 7.68 2.54
CA GLY A 34 5.37 6.68 2.66
C GLY A 34 4.89 5.22 2.55
N VAL A 35 5.78 4.30 2.93
CA VAL A 35 5.57 2.84 2.93
C VAL A 35 4.49 2.44 3.92
N ILE A 36 4.46 3.01 5.13
CA ILE A 36 3.46 2.67 6.15
C ILE A 36 2.07 3.09 5.66
N ALA A 37 1.93 4.33 5.20
CA ALA A 37 0.65 4.83 4.72
C ALA A 37 0.12 4.01 3.53
N SER A 38 0.98 3.74 2.53
CA SER A 38 0.61 2.93 1.36
C SER A 38 0.23 1.50 1.75
N THR A 39 0.98 0.85 2.63
CA THR A 39 0.70 -0.51 3.09
C THR A 39 -0.63 -0.60 3.82
N VAL A 40 -0.93 0.36 4.69
CA VAL A 40 -2.22 0.41 5.41
C VAL A 40 -3.38 0.57 4.43
N ILE A 41 -3.32 1.54 3.51
CA ILE A 41 -4.37 1.74 2.51
C ILE A 41 -4.50 0.52 1.59
N ALA A 42 -3.39 -0.05 1.12
CA ALA A 42 -3.41 -1.23 0.25
C ALA A 42 -4.02 -2.44 0.97
N PHE A 43 -3.70 -2.66 2.24
CA PHE A 43 -4.26 -3.76 3.03
C PHE A 43 -5.76 -3.58 3.26
N LEU A 44 -6.19 -2.38 3.65
CA LEU A 44 -7.61 -2.06 3.82
C LEU A 44 -8.38 -2.19 2.51
N ASN A 45 -7.82 -1.69 1.41
CA ASN A 45 -8.45 -1.79 0.10
C ASN A 45 -8.52 -3.23 -0.41
N ALA A 46 -7.47 -4.03 -0.18
CA ALA A 46 -7.47 -5.46 -0.50
C ALA A 46 -8.59 -6.21 0.24
N ARG A 47 -8.90 -5.84 1.50
CA ARG A 47 -10.08 -6.37 2.21
C ARG A 47 -11.39 -5.97 1.54
N ARG A 48 -11.53 -4.69 1.13
CA ARG A 48 -12.72 -4.20 0.42
C ARG A 48 -12.92 -4.88 -0.94
N LEU A 49 -11.83 -5.16 -1.64
CA LEU A 49 -11.81 -5.88 -2.92
C LEU A 49 -12.05 -7.39 -2.79
N GLY A 50 -12.13 -7.94 -1.57
CA GLY A 50 -12.28 -9.39 -1.36
C GLY A 50 -11.04 -10.20 -1.73
N VAL A 51 -9.85 -9.59 -1.70
CA VAL A 51 -8.58 -10.29 -1.93
C VAL A 51 -8.38 -11.36 -0.86
N ASP A 52 -7.91 -12.54 -1.27
CA ASP A 52 -7.69 -13.68 -0.38
C ASP A 52 -6.68 -13.38 0.74
N ALA A 53 -6.74 -14.14 1.84
CA ALA A 53 -5.89 -13.91 3.01
C ALA A 53 -4.39 -14.04 2.69
N ALA A 54 -4.00 -14.96 1.82
CA ALA A 54 -2.59 -15.16 1.46
C ALA A 54 -2.04 -13.94 0.70
N LYS A 55 -2.77 -13.44 -0.30
CA LYS A 55 -2.38 -12.20 -1.01
C LYS A 55 -2.40 -10.96 -0.11
N ARG A 56 -3.32 -10.87 0.85
CA ARG A 56 -3.30 -9.79 1.86
C ARG A 56 -2.06 -9.86 2.75
N ARG A 57 -1.57 -11.05 3.10
CA ARG A 57 -0.27 -11.21 3.79
C ARG A 57 0.89 -10.75 2.93
N LEU A 58 0.87 -11.00 1.62
CA LEU A 58 1.89 -10.48 0.69
C LEU A 58 1.93 -8.94 0.66
N VAL A 59 0.79 -8.26 0.78
CA VAL A 59 0.76 -6.79 0.90
C VAL A 59 1.54 -6.34 2.15
N LEU A 60 1.30 -6.99 3.31
CA LEU A 60 2.00 -6.69 4.55
C LEU A 60 3.50 -7.00 4.47
N LEU A 61 3.88 -8.13 3.88
CA LEU A 61 5.28 -8.51 3.69
C LEU A 61 6.01 -7.52 2.76
N THR A 62 5.35 -7.08 1.70
CA THR A 62 5.89 -6.05 0.80
C THR A 62 6.09 -4.72 1.53
N GLY A 63 5.15 -4.35 2.40
CA GLY A 63 5.26 -3.17 3.26
C GLY A 63 6.41 -3.28 4.27
N ALA A 64 6.55 -4.43 4.94
CA ALA A 64 7.64 -4.69 5.87
C ALA A 64 9.01 -4.61 5.16
N ALA A 65 9.14 -5.24 3.99
CA ALA A 65 10.36 -5.14 3.17
C ALA A 65 10.66 -3.70 2.73
N GLY A 66 9.63 -2.95 2.34
CA GLY A 66 9.77 -1.53 2.02
C GLY A 66 10.26 -0.70 3.21
N LEU A 67 9.74 -0.95 4.41
CA LEU A 67 10.14 -0.24 5.62
C LEU A 67 11.59 -0.55 6.00
N VAL A 68 12.01 -1.82 5.89
CA VAL A 68 13.43 -2.20 6.03
C VAL A 68 14.29 -1.47 5.00
N GLY A 69 13.82 -1.35 3.75
CA GLY A 69 14.50 -0.57 2.72
C GLY A 69 14.66 0.91 3.08
N VAL A 70 13.61 1.55 3.62
CA VAL A 70 13.67 2.94 4.09
C VAL A 70 14.67 3.10 5.23
N ILE A 71 14.69 2.17 6.20
CA ILE A 71 15.65 2.15 7.31
C ILE A 71 17.08 1.98 6.79
N ALA A 72 17.32 1.09 5.82
CA ALA A 72 18.64 0.90 5.23
C ALA A 72 19.12 2.15 4.47
N VAL A 73 18.24 2.76 3.67
CA VAL A 73 18.53 4.03 2.98
C VAL A 73 18.86 5.13 3.99
N PHE A 74 18.13 5.20 5.10
CA PHE A 74 18.39 6.14 6.18
C PHE A 74 19.75 5.89 6.84
N ALA A 75 20.05 4.67 7.24
CA ALA A 75 21.32 4.32 7.88
C ALA A 75 22.53 4.61 6.98
N LEU A 76 22.41 4.40 5.66
CA LEU A 76 23.48 4.65 4.69
C LEU A 76 23.69 6.14 4.39
N LEU A 77 22.61 6.94 4.34
CA LEU A 77 22.67 8.34 3.89
C LEU A 77 22.67 9.36 5.02
N ASN A 78 22.37 8.96 6.26
CA ASN A 78 22.29 9.88 7.40
C ASN A 78 23.60 9.98 8.21
N ALA A 79 24.70 9.37 7.73
CA ALA A 79 25.99 9.38 8.41
C ALA A 79 26.63 10.79 8.52
N GLU A 80 26.23 11.73 7.65
CA GLU A 80 26.80 13.08 7.59
C GLU A 80 25.90 14.17 8.23
N ALA A 81 24.87 13.78 8.98
CA ALA A 81 23.93 14.67 9.70
C ALA A 81 23.13 15.69 8.84
N ASP A 82 23.37 15.77 7.53
CA ASP A 82 22.55 16.55 6.61
C ASP A 82 21.52 15.66 5.89
N VAL A 83 20.24 15.93 6.13
CA VAL A 83 19.13 15.31 5.38
C VAL A 83 19.15 15.84 3.95
N THR A 84 19.92 15.19 3.09
CA THR A 84 20.09 15.60 1.69
C THR A 84 18.78 15.48 0.90
N SER A 85 18.65 16.29 -0.15
CA SER A 85 17.56 16.16 -1.13
C SER A 85 17.50 14.74 -1.71
N GLY A 86 18.65 14.08 -1.86
CA GLY A 86 18.78 12.69 -2.31
C GLY A 86 18.07 11.69 -1.40
N PHE A 87 18.22 11.82 -0.07
CA PHE A 87 17.52 10.96 0.88
C PHE A 87 16.00 11.06 0.73
N ARG A 88 15.46 12.28 0.63
CA ARG A 88 14.02 12.52 0.49
C ARG A 88 13.48 11.83 -0.78
N VAL A 89 14.21 11.95 -1.89
CA VAL A 89 13.82 11.31 -3.16
C VAL A 89 13.91 9.79 -3.05
N ALA A 90 14.99 9.24 -2.49
CA ALA A 90 15.19 7.80 -2.35
C ALA A 90 14.07 7.13 -1.55
N VAL A 91 13.67 7.71 -0.40
CA VAL A 91 12.55 7.19 0.40
C VAL A 91 11.23 7.22 -0.37
N ARG A 92 10.97 8.28 -1.17
CA ARG A 92 9.77 8.34 -2.00
C ARG A 92 9.77 7.27 -3.09
N VAL A 93 10.93 6.99 -3.69
CA VAL A 93 11.07 5.92 -4.68
C VAL A 93 10.75 4.56 -4.04
N VAL A 94 11.28 4.27 -2.85
CA VAL A 94 10.97 3.02 -2.13
C VAL A 94 9.47 2.89 -1.85
N ALA A 95 8.83 3.94 -1.35
CA ALA A 95 7.40 3.95 -1.07
C ALA A 95 6.55 3.73 -2.34
N VAL A 96 6.90 4.39 -3.44
CA VAL A 96 6.18 4.22 -4.72
C VAL A 96 6.39 2.82 -5.29
N LEU A 97 7.60 2.27 -5.25
CA LEU A 97 7.87 0.91 -5.71
C LEU A 97 7.10 -0.13 -4.89
N CYS A 98 7.07 0.01 -3.56
CA CYS A 98 6.27 -0.82 -2.67
C CYS A 98 4.77 -0.75 -3.05
N CYS A 99 4.25 0.46 -3.25
CA CYS A 99 2.89 0.67 -3.71
C CYS A 99 2.62 -0.03 -5.06
N LEU A 100 3.50 0.08 -6.06
CA LEU A 100 3.31 -0.56 -7.36
C LEU A 100 3.21 -2.08 -7.25
N VAL A 101 4.01 -2.71 -6.39
CA VAL A 101 3.91 -4.14 -6.10
C VAL A 101 2.55 -4.46 -5.46
N GLN A 102 2.13 -3.69 -4.47
CA GLN A 102 0.83 -3.86 -3.81
C GLN A 102 -0.36 -3.64 -4.76
N LEU A 103 -0.25 -2.73 -5.73
CA LEU A 103 -1.25 -2.55 -6.78
C LEU A 103 -1.34 -3.77 -7.68
N ARG A 104 -0.20 -4.39 -8.05
CA ARG A 104 -0.20 -5.63 -8.84
C ARG A 104 -0.92 -6.77 -8.13
N ILE A 105 -0.77 -6.89 -6.82
CA ILE A 105 -1.47 -7.89 -6.01
C ILE A 105 -2.99 -7.69 -6.06
N GLN A 106 -3.46 -6.45 -6.01
CA GLN A 106 -4.88 -6.11 -6.01
C GLN A 106 -5.53 -6.11 -7.40
N ARG A 107 -4.72 -5.94 -8.47
CA ARG A 107 -5.19 -5.73 -9.86
C ARG A 107 -6.20 -6.77 -10.38
N PRO A 108 -6.07 -8.08 -10.10
CA PRO A 108 -7.05 -9.06 -10.59
C PRO A 108 -8.45 -8.83 -10.02
N MET A 109 -8.54 -8.51 -8.72
CA MET A 109 -9.83 -8.27 -8.06
C MET A 109 -10.39 -6.89 -8.39
N ASP A 110 -9.53 -5.88 -8.58
CA ASP A 110 -9.96 -4.57 -9.07
C ASP A 110 -10.58 -4.64 -10.47
N ARG A 111 -9.97 -5.41 -11.39
CA ARG A 111 -10.57 -5.66 -12.71
C ARG A 111 -11.92 -6.36 -12.61
N ALA A 112 -12.02 -7.37 -11.76
CA ALA A 112 -13.27 -8.07 -11.53
C ALA A 112 -14.36 -7.16 -10.94
N PHE A 113 -13.99 -6.20 -10.09
CA PHE A 113 -14.89 -5.17 -9.58
C PHE A 113 -15.36 -4.21 -10.67
N GLN A 114 -14.45 -3.72 -11.52
CA GLN A 114 -14.80 -2.81 -12.63
C GLN A 114 -15.83 -3.42 -13.59
N LEU A 115 -15.71 -4.72 -13.88
CA LEU A 115 -16.65 -5.45 -14.74
C LEU A 115 -18.07 -5.53 -14.17
N ARG A 116 -18.26 -5.26 -12.87
CA ARG A 116 -19.59 -5.24 -12.22
C ARG A 116 -20.28 -3.88 -12.31
N GLY A 117 -19.64 -2.86 -12.89
CA GLY A 117 -20.26 -1.55 -13.15
C GLY A 117 -20.55 -0.68 -11.93
N THR A 118 -19.96 -0.99 -10.77
CA THR A 118 -20.17 -0.24 -9.52
C THR A 118 -19.14 0.86 -9.32
N ASP A 119 -19.56 1.99 -8.74
CA ASP A 119 -18.67 3.11 -8.44
C ASP A 119 -17.71 2.83 -7.28
N TYR A 120 -16.51 3.38 -7.42
CA TYR A 120 -15.51 3.41 -6.35
C TYR A 120 -15.90 4.37 -5.22
N GLY A 121 -15.46 4.05 -4.01
CA GLY A 121 -15.52 4.95 -2.87
C GLY A 121 -14.49 6.07 -2.98
N SER A 122 -14.75 7.18 -2.29
CA SER A 122 -13.78 8.29 -2.18
C SER A 122 -12.63 7.91 -1.24
N LEU A 123 -11.39 8.10 -1.71
CA LEU A 123 -10.18 7.91 -0.90
C LEU A 123 -9.77 9.19 -0.15
N TRP A 124 -10.39 10.34 -0.41
CA TRP A 124 -9.93 11.62 0.15
C TRP A 124 -9.80 11.63 1.67
N GLY A 125 -10.87 11.33 2.40
CA GLY A 125 -10.85 11.31 3.87
C GLY A 125 -9.88 10.27 4.44
N PRO A 126 -10.06 8.97 4.16
CA PRO A 126 -9.20 7.92 4.67
C PRO A 126 -7.73 8.07 4.22
N GLY A 127 -7.52 8.45 2.96
CA GLY A 127 -6.20 8.63 2.38
C GLY A 127 -5.47 9.82 2.98
N LEU A 128 -6.13 10.95 3.26
CA LEU A 128 -5.52 12.08 3.97
C LEU A 128 -5.11 11.67 5.39
N ALA A 129 -6.02 11.02 6.14
CA ALA A 129 -5.75 10.58 7.51
C ALA A 129 -4.55 9.62 7.58
N VAL A 130 -4.53 8.61 6.70
CA VAL A 130 -3.43 7.62 6.67
C VAL A 130 -2.14 8.22 6.12
N THR A 131 -2.20 9.20 5.21
CA THR A 131 -1.02 9.93 4.72
C THR A 131 -0.31 10.66 5.86
N ILE A 132 -1.06 11.43 6.66
CA ILE A 132 -0.52 12.17 7.80
C ILE A 132 0.00 11.20 8.87
N GLY A 133 -0.84 10.24 9.26
CA GLY A 133 -0.48 9.26 10.29
C GLY A 133 0.73 8.40 9.92
N GLY A 134 0.80 7.94 8.67
CA GLY A 134 1.92 7.15 8.17
C GLY A 134 3.22 7.96 8.07
N ALA A 135 3.16 9.20 7.60
CA ALA A 135 4.33 10.08 7.57
C ALA A 135 4.90 10.34 8.97
N VAL A 136 4.03 10.61 9.95
CA VAL A 136 4.43 10.79 11.36
C VAL A 136 5.03 9.49 11.93
N ALA A 137 4.38 8.34 11.68
CA ALA A 137 4.86 7.06 12.15
C ALA A 137 6.23 6.69 11.57
N GLU A 138 6.45 6.89 10.28
CA GLU A 138 7.76 6.66 9.64
C GLU A 138 8.83 7.59 10.19
N ALA A 139 8.55 8.88 10.32
CA ALA A 139 9.49 9.83 10.91
C ALA A 139 9.88 9.42 12.34
N PHE A 140 8.91 9.00 13.14
CA PHE A 140 9.16 8.52 14.50
C PHE A 140 10.05 7.27 14.53
N ILE A 141 9.80 6.30 13.65
CA ILE A 141 10.65 5.11 13.51
C ILE A 141 12.07 5.50 13.13
N LEU A 142 12.25 6.41 12.17
CA LEU A 142 13.57 6.88 11.76
C LEU A 142 14.30 7.62 12.89
N VAL A 143 13.58 8.39 13.70
CA VAL A 143 14.16 9.01 14.91
C VAL A 143 14.63 7.96 15.91
N ILE A 144 13.85 6.90 16.14
CA ILE A 144 14.26 5.79 17.02
C ILE A 144 15.51 5.10 16.46
N VAL A 145 15.53 4.78 15.16
CA VAL A 145 16.67 4.17 14.49
C VAL A 145 17.91 5.05 14.63
N ALA A 146 17.78 6.36 14.43
CA ALA A 146 18.88 7.32 14.58
C ALA A 146 19.48 7.35 15.98
N ARG A 147 18.68 7.05 17.02
CA ARG A 147 19.15 6.97 18.41
C ARG A 147 19.78 5.61 18.75
N ALA A 148 19.54 4.59 17.92
CA ALA A 148 20.03 3.23 18.12
C ALA A 148 21.30 2.92 17.30
N LEU A 149 21.63 3.76 16.30
CA LEU A 149 22.89 3.76 15.55
C LEU A 149 23.96 4.56 16.32
#